data_AF-A0A1J1LMR2-F1
#
_entry.id   AF-A0A1J1LMR2-F1
#
_cell.length_a   1.000
_cell.length_b   1.000
_cell.length_c   1.000
_cell.angle_alpha   90.00
_cell.angle_beta   90.00
_cell.angle_gamma   90.00
#
_symmetry.space_group_name_H-M   'P 1'
#
loop_
_entity.id
_entity.type
_entity.pdbx_description
1 polymer ?
#
loop_
_entity_poly.entity_id
_entity_poly.type
_entity_poly.pdbx_seq_one_letter_code
_entity_poly.pdbx_strand_id
1 'polypeptide(L)'
;MITHNPKSPLFRFDGNKDYADIPFKNELTPPNLTVELWVLQIEKYKYSAATLPLISTTEQQELGYTLGEYNAATGLQMIFQVDTLTERYPLFVKTPLPLNVWTHFAGTYDQKSQISCFYINGELLQTYNFANTHYNPLKPQTPATSNILRLGALVKKSKDGKNLVFCEFNGYMDEVRIWDVVRTQQQIQETINQELTGKEPNLVGYWRFSNLSDNKVPDLTGKGLDGIIIKNDNPVTPIPKTQTFEADLCSQAGVNFTNTFAQEVSFKISASGTWKPASWGELTPGGWPGFEYQSQMKYPNNTSFALLVVDVETKTVLGELGSEITLVLKPSQTITFVVNDVPISEGYTDGYKDNTGNISITCTALIP
;
A
#
# COMPACT_ATOMS: atom_id res chain seq x y z
N MET A 1 15.40 7.82 0.04
CA MET A 1 14.22 7.13 0.62
C MET A 1 13.54 6.39 -0.51
N ILE A 2 13.18 5.13 -0.27
CA ILE A 2 12.47 4.28 -1.24
C ILE A 2 10.98 4.53 -0.98
N THR A 3 10.30 5.21 -1.90
CA THR A 3 8.90 5.61 -1.72
C THR A 3 8.16 5.43 -3.04
N HIS A 4 7.19 4.52 -3.07
CA HIS A 4 6.22 4.43 -4.17
C HIS A 4 4.97 5.23 -3.80
N ASN A 5 4.65 6.25 -4.59
CA ASN A 5 3.46 7.08 -4.42
C ASN A 5 2.79 7.24 -5.79
N PRO A 6 1.91 6.30 -6.17
CA PRO A 6 1.16 6.37 -7.42
C PRO A 6 0.42 7.70 -7.54
N LYS A 7 0.55 8.37 -8.68
CA LYS A 7 -0.13 9.66 -8.96
C LYS A 7 -1.55 9.49 -9.53
N SER A 8 -1.94 8.25 -9.82
CA SER A 8 -3.24 7.89 -10.37
C SER A 8 -3.89 6.81 -9.51
N PRO A 9 -5.24 6.74 -9.49
CA PRO A 9 -5.96 5.70 -8.78
C PRO A 9 -5.53 4.30 -9.25
N LEU A 10 -5.37 3.39 -8.29
CA LEU A 10 -4.99 2.01 -8.54
C LEU A 10 -6.20 1.08 -8.48
N PHE A 11 -6.13 -0.04 -9.18
CA PHE A 11 -7.02 -1.16 -8.89
C PHE A 11 -6.79 -1.66 -7.46
N ARG A 12 -7.86 -1.73 -6.66
CA ARG A 12 -7.85 -2.38 -5.35
C ARG A 12 -8.25 -3.84 -5.52
N PHE A 13 -7.38 -4.75 -5.10
CA PHE A 13 -7.79 -6.13 -4.80
C PHE A 13 -8.46 -6.10 -3.43
N ASP A 14 -9.74 -6.42 -3.35
CA ASP A 14 -10.52 -6.20 -2.12
C ASP A 14 -10.52 -7.38 -1.13
N GLY A 15 -9.82 -8.47 -1.46
CA GLY A 15 -9.82 -9.70 -0.66
C GLY A 15 -11.10 -10.53 -0.81
N ASN A 16 -11.90 -10.29 -1.85
CA ASN A 16 -13.09 -11.05 -2.19
C ASN A 16 -12.97 -11.54 -3.64
N LYS A 17 -12.07 -12.48 -3.88
CA LYS A 17 -11.89 -13.20 -5.15
C LYS A 17 -11.55 -12.34 -6.37
N ASP A 18 -10.96 -11.17 -6.13
CA ASP A 18 -10.35 -10.35 -7.18
C ASP A 18 -8.99 -10.92 -7.59
N TYR A 19 -8.74 -11.00 -8.90
CA TYR A 19 -7.44 -11.38 -9.45
C TYR A 19 -7.27 -10.86 -10.87
N ALA A 20 -6.04 -10.87 -11.39
CA ALA A 20 -5.77 -10.60 -12.79
C ALA A 20 -5.10 -11.80 -13.47
N ASP A 21 -5.62 -12.20 -14.63
CA ASP A 21 -5.06 -13.25 -15.47
C ASP A 21 -4.39 -12.63 -16.69
N ILE A 22 -3.11 -12.94 -16.88
CA ILE A 22 -2.35 -12.64 -18.08
C ILE A 22 -2.29 -13.92 -18.92
N PRO A 23 -2.63 -13.87 -20.22
CA PRO A 23 -2.57 -15.02 -21.09
C PRO A 23 -1.20 -15.71 -21.07
N PHE A 24 -1.19 -17.04 -21.02
CA PHE A 24 0.04 -17.81 -21.06
C PHE A 24 0.85 -17.50 -22.33
N LYS A 25 2.14 -17.24 -22.14
CA LYS A 25 3.16 -17.17 -23.18
C LYS A 25 4.49 -17.72 -22.63
N ASN A 26 5.26 -18.39 -23.47
CA ASN A 26 6.53 -19.01 -23.07
C ASN A 26 7.53 -17.99 -22.51
N GLU A 27 7.49 -16.77 -23.02
CA GLU A 27 8.33 -15.65 -22.62
C GLU A 27 8.08 -15.22 -21.16
N LEU A 28 6.93 -15.57 -20.58
CA LEU A 28 6.61 -15.29 -19.18
C LEU A 28 7.24 -16.29 -18.21
N THR A 29 7.82 -17.38 -18.69
CA THR A 29 8.59 -18.34 -17.89
C THR A 29 9.97 -18.52 -18.51
N PRO A 30 10.85 -17.49 -18.49
CA PRO A 30 12.18 -17.62 -19.05
C PRO A 30 13.08 -18.46 -18.11
N PRO A 31 14.09 -19.16 -18.64
CA PRO A 31 14.99 -19.98 -17.82
C PRO A 31 15.78 -19.13 -16.81
N ASN A 32 16.24 -17.95 -17.24
CA ASN A 32 16.79 -16.93 -16.36
C ASN A 32 15.72 -15.88 -16.16
N LEU A 33 15.45 -15.50 -14.92
CA LEU A 33 14.34 -14.59 -14.66
C LEU A 33 14.58 -13.64 -13.50
N THR A 34 13.97 -12.46 -13.63
CA THR A 34 13.69 -11.55 -12.52
C THR A 34 12.20 -11.23 -12.53
N VAL A 35 11.53 -11.43 -11.40
CA VAL A 35 10.12 -11.05 -11.21
C VAL A 35 10.09 -10.04 -10.09
N GLU A 36 9.49 -8.87 -10.35
CA GLU A 36 9.43 -7.79 -9.37
C GLU A 36 8.12 -7.01 -9.44
N LEU A 37 7.71 -6.44 -8.31
CA LEU A 37 6.48 -5.67 -8.18
C LEU A 37 6.48 -4.84 -6.90
N TRP A 38 5.72 -3.74 -6.93
CA TRP A 38 5.32 -3.01 -5.73
C TRP A 38 4.01 -3.57 -5.19
N VAL A 39 3.93 -3.71 -3.87
CA VAL A 39 2.73 -4.21 -3.17
C VAL A 39 2.45 -3.40 -1.91
N LEU A 40 1.18 -3.06 -1.68
CA LEU A 40 0.67 -2.52 -0.42
C LEU A 40 -0.43 -3.45 0.08
N GLN A 41 -0.15 -4.24 1.13
CA GLN A 41 -1.14 -5.12 1.74
C GLN A 41 -1.97 -4.35 2.75
N ILE A 42 -3.30 -4.43 2.66
CA ILE A 42 -4.19 -3.72 3.57
C ILE A 42 -4.56 -4.60 4.76
N GLU A 43 -4.68 -5.91 4.52
CA GLU A 43 -5.08 -6.87 5.54
C GLU A 43 -4.16 -8.09 5.55
N LYS A 44 -3.86 -8.55 6.76
CA LYS A 44 -3.01 -9.71 6.99
C LYS A 44 -3.62 -10.94 6.33
N TYR A 45 -2.78 -11.71 5.64
CA TYR A 45 -3.18 -13.00 5.08
C TYR A 45 -3.60 -13.99 6.17
N LYS A 46 -4.76 -14.62 5.99
CA LYS A 46 -5.47 -15.37 7.06
C LYS A 46 -5.41 -16.89 6.92
N TYR A 47 -5.09 -17.42 5.74
CA TYR A 47 -5.11 -18.86 5.52
C TYR A 47 -3.82 -19.50 6.02
N SER A 48 -3.92 -20.55 6.85
CA SER A 48 -2.78 -21.28 7.38
C SER A 48 -2.24 -22.30 6.37
N ALA A 49 -0.93 -22.55 6.41
CA ALA A 49 -0.24 -23.55 5.60
C ALA A 49 -0.50 -23.42 4.09
N ALA A 50 -0.72 -22.19 3.63
CA ALA A 50 -1.00 -21.87 2.23
C ALA A 50 -0.19 -20.66 1.79
N THR A 51 0.05 -20.59 0.48
CA THR A 51 0.71 -19.47 -0.17
C THR A 51 -0.34 -18.52 -0.73
N LEU A 52 -0.23 -17.24 -0.42
CA LEU A 52 -0.84 -16.12 -1.11
C LEU A 52 0.07 -15.73 -2.29
N PRO A 53 -0.23 -16.15 -3.53
CA PRO A 53 0.55 -15.71 -4.67
C PRO A 53 0.23 -14.24 -4.97
N LEU A 54 1.25 -13.38 -4.88
CA LEU A 54 1.14 -12.02 -5.41
C LEU A 54 1.26 -12.06 -6.93
N ILE A 55 2.19 -12.87 -7.42
CA ILE A 55 2.36 -13.24 -8.83
C ILE A 55 2.77 -14.70 -8.93
N SER A 56 2.11 -15.46 -9.80
CA SER A 56 2.40 -16.88 -10.00
C SER A 56 2.03 -17.35 -11.40
N THR A 57 2.86 -18.19 -11.99
CA THR A 57 2.52 -18.94 -13.22
C THR A 57 2.13 -20.38 -12.92
N THR A 58 2.21 -20.84 -11.66
CA THR A 58 2.10 -22.26 -11.35
C THR A 58 0.67 -22.64 -10.95
N GLU A 59 0.03 -23.46 -11.78
CA GLU A 59 -1.22 -24.13 -11.44
C GLU A 59 -0.95 -25.62 -11.19
N GLN A 60 -0.89 -26.06 -9.92
CA GLN A 60 -0.74 -27.48 -9.52
C GLN A 60 0.36 -28.31 -10.23
N GLN A 61 1.58 -28.34 -9.65
CA GLN A 61 2.72 -29.19 -10.11
C GLN A 61 3.23 -28.88 -11.52
N GLU A 62 2.92 -27.68 -12.02
CA GLU A 62 3.42 -27.21 -13.30
C GLU A 62 4.69 -26.37 -13.17
N LEU A 63 5.48 -26.34 -14.24
CA LEU A 63 6.70 -25.56 -14.36
C LEU A 63 6.39 -24.07 -14.25
N GLY A 64 7.13 -23.34 -13.41
CA GLY A 64 6.92 -21.90 -13.30
C GLY A 64 7.56 -21.28 -12.07
N TYR A 65 7.01 -20.16 -11.63
CA TYR A 65 7.43 -19.51 -10.39
C TYR A 65 6.26 -18.94 -9.61
N THR A 66 6.49 -18.65 -8.34
CA THR A 66 5.59 -17.90 -7.47
C THR A 66 6.38 -16.93 -6.62
N LEU A 67 5.95 -15.68 -6.57
CA LEU A 67 6.37 -14.69 -5.58
C LEU A 67 5.14 -14.30 -4.76
N GLY A 68 5.24 -14.42 -3.44
CA GLY A 68 4.10 -14.26 -2.57
C GLY A 68 4.42 -14.30 -1.08
N GLU A 69 3.37 -14.44 -0.28
CA GLU A 69 3.44 -14.61 1.17
C GLU A 69 3.00 -16.03 1.55
N TYR A 70 3.73 -16.68 2.45
CA TYR A 70 3.44 -18.02 2.95
C TYR A 70 3.17 -17.98 4.45
N ASN A 71 2.06 -18.57 4.87
CA ASN A 71 1.70 -18.68 6.29
C ASN A 71 2.20 -19.99 6.88
N ALA A 72 3.45 -19.98 7.34
CA ALA A 72 4.04 -21.12 8.03
C ALA A 72 3.50 -21.24 9.47
N ALA A 73 3.63 -22.42 10.08
CA ALA A 73 3.34 -22.61 11.50
C ALA A 73 4.18 -21.69 12.42
N THR A 74 5.30 -21.18 11.92
CA THR A 74 6.21 -20.28 12.64
C THR A 74 5.94 -18.78 12.38
N GLY A 75 4.90 -18.46 11.61
CA GLY A 75 4.54 -17.09 11.23
C GLY A 75 4.56 -16.86 9.72
N LEU A 76 4.12 -15.67 9.32
CA LEU A 76 4.14 -15.22 7.93
C LEU A 76 5.58 -15.01 7.45
N GLN A 77 5.87 -15.46 6.23
CA GLN A 77 7.16 -15.37 5.57
C GLN A 77 6.94 -15.04 4.09
N MET A 78 7.83 -14.26 3.49
CA MET A 78 7.81 -14.10 2.04
C MET A 78 8.44 -15.32 1.36
N ILE A 79 7.93 -15.67 0.18
CA ILE A 79 8.38 -16.82 -0.62
C ILE A 79 8.63 -16.40 -2.06
N PHE A 80 9.79 -16.77 -2.59
CA PHE A 80 10.07 -16.81 -4.02
C PHE A 80 10.39 -18.26 -4.38
N GLN A 81 9.58 -18.87 -5.22
CA GLN A 81 9.65 -20.29 -5.55
C GLN A 81 9.79 -20.45 -7.05
N VAL A 82 10.70 -21.33 -7.48
CA VAL A 82 10.73 -21.86 -8.85
C VAL A 82 10.33 -23.32 -8.81
N ASP A 83 9.46 -23.73 -9.73
CA ASP A 83 8.88 -25.07 -9.78
C ASP A 83 9.31 -25.80 -11.05
N THR A 84 9.67 -27.07 -10.87
CA THR A 84 9.79 -28.04 -11.95
C THR A 84 8.53 -28.89 -12.02
N LEU A 85 8.42 -29.76 -13.03
CA LEU A 85 7.31 -30.71 -13.14
C LEU A 85 7.20 -31.66 -11.93
N THR A 86 8.28 -31.87 -11.19
CA THR A 86 8.36 -32.88 -10.12
C THR A 86 8.67 -32.30 -8.75
N GLU A 87 9.37 -31.18 -8.69
CA GLU A 87 9.90 -30.60 -7.45
C GLU A 87 9.68 -29.09 -7.38
N ARG A 88 9.56 -28.58 -6.15
CA ARG A 88 9.43 -27.16 -5.84
C ARG A 88 10.67 -26.69 -5.10
N TYR A 89 11.15 -25.49 -5.42
CA TYR A 89 12.34 -24.91 -4.81
C TYR A 89 12.02 -23.55 -4.17
N PRO A 90 11.40 -23.56 -2.97
CA PRO A 90 10.99 -22.34 -2.29
C PRO A 90 12.15 -21.67 -1.55
N LEU A 91 12.36 -20.38 -1.82
CA LEU A 91 13.25 -19.50 -1.09
C LEU A 91 12.44 -18.63 -0.14
N PHE A 92 12.60 -18.86 1.17
CA PHE A 92 11.87 -18.12 2.20
C PHE A 92 12.69 -16.98 2.80
N VAL A 93 12.01 -15.87 3.10
CA VAL A 93 12.51 -14.77 3.91
C VAL A 93 11.59 -14.57 5.11
N LYS A 94 12.13 -14.60 6.33
CA LYS A 94 11.37 -14.47 7.59
C LYS A 94 11.00 -13.01 7.93
N THR A 95 10.56 -12.28 6.91
CA THR A 95 10.07 -10.92 7.02
C THR A 95 8.70 -10.93 6.34
N PRO A 96 7.59 -10.82 7.10
CA PRO A 96 6.27 -10.78 6.49
C PRO A 96 6.04 -9.49 5.72
N LEU A 97 5.00 -9.47 4.89
CA LEU A 97 4.56 -8.27 4.19
C LEU A 97 4.05 -7.25 5.23
N PRO A 98 4.65 -6.07 5.37
CA PRO A 98 4.13 -5.05 6.27
C PRO A 98 2.78 -4.55 5.77
N LEU A 99 1.81 -4.46 6.70
CA LEU A 99 0.50 -3.89 6.38
C LEU A 99 0.62 -2.39 6.14
N ASN A 100 -0.11 -1.90 5.15
CA ASN A 100 -0.22 -0.49 4.80
C ASN A 100 1.13 0.16 4.54
N VAL A 101 2.09 -0.57 3.97
CA VAL A 101 3.38 -0.05 3.52
C VAL A 101 3.64 -0.54 2.09
N TRP A 102 3.82 0.38 1.15
CA TRP A 102 4.38 0.03 -0.17
C TRP A 102 5.73 -0.64 0.01
N THR A 103 5.82 -1.89 -0.46
CA THR A 103 7.03 -2.69 -0.39
C THR A 103 7.31 -3.27 -1.76
N HIS A 104 8.54 -3.09 -2.23
CA HIS A 104 8.98 -3.69 -3.47
C HIS A 104 9.55 -5.07 -3.20
N PHE A 105 9.14 -6.06 -3.99
CA PHE A 105 9.66 -7.42 -3.93
C PHE A 105 10.31 -7.76 -5.24
N ALA A 106 11.45 -8.45 -5.19
CA ALA A 106 12.02 -9.08 -6.37
C ALA A 106 12.55 -10.48 -6.05
N GLY A 107 12.30 -11.41 -6.96
CA GLY A 107 12.91 -12.74 -6.98
C GLY A 107 13.71 -12.91 -8.27
N THR A 108 14.95 -13.40 -8.17
CA THR A 108 15.77 -13.71 -9.34
C THR A 108 16.19 -15.17 -9.34
N TYR A 109 16.25 -15.81 -10.50
CA TYR A 109 16.79 -17.17 -10.65
C TYR A 109 17.67 -17.28 -11.90
N ASP A 110 18.87 -17.81 -11.70
CA ASP A 110 19.83 -18.14 -12.77
C ASP A 110 19.80 -19.65 -13.04
N GLN A 111 19.47 -20.06 -14.27
CA GLN A 111 19.37 -21.47 -14.65
C GLN A 111 20.74 -22.16 -14.73
N LYS A 112 21.80 -21.43 -15.07
CA LYS A 112 23.15 -21.98 -15.22
C LYS A 112 23.80 -22.19 -13.85
N SER A 113 23.69 -21.21 -12.96
CA SER A 113 24.28 -21.31 -11.62
C SER A 113 23.34 -21.93 -10.60
N GLN A 114 22.04 -22.05 -10.92
CA GLN A 114 20.99 -22.60 -10.05
C GLN A 114 20.79 -21.80 -8.76
N ILE A 115 21.10 -20.49 -8.83
CA ILE A 115 21.04 -19.58 -7.69
C ILE A 115 19.73 -18.80 -7.76
N SER A 116 18.97 -18.83 -6.67
CA SER A 116 17.87 -17.90 -6.41
C SER A 116 18.33 -16.79 -5.47
N CYS A 117 17.85 -15.56 -5.70
CA CYS A 117 17.98 -14.45 -4.76
C CYS A 117 16.60 -13.82 -4.47
N PHE A 118 16.44 -13.30 -3.26
CA PHE A 118 15.24 -12.59 -2.83
C PHE A 118 15.63 -11.19 -2.35
N TYR A 119 14.96 -10.16 -2.88
CA TYR A 119 15.14 -8.76 -2.52
C TYR A 119 13.86 -8.15 -1.94
N ILE A 120 14.00 -7.31 -0.91
CA ILE A 120 12.92 -6.45 -0.39
C ILE A 120 13.41 -5.01 -0.43
N ASN A 121 12.64 -4.11 -1.04
CA ASN A 121 13.02 -2.69 -1.22
C ASN A 121 14.42 -2.53 -1.83
N GLY A 122 14.76 -3.39 -2.80
CA GLY A 122 16.06 -3.36 -3.48
C GLY A 122 17.23 -3.90 -2.65
N GLU A 123 17.02 -4.30 -1.40
CA GLU A 123 18.06 -4.93 -0.56
C GLU A 123 18.02 -6.45 -0.70
N LEU A 124 19.18 -7.06 -0.97
CA LEU A 124 19.33 -8.51 -1.02
C LEU A 124 19.19 -9.11 0.38
N LEU A 125 18.18 -9.95 0.59
CA LEU A 125 17.93 -10.59 1.90
C LEU A 125 18.28 -12.06 1.94
N GLN A 126 18.27 -12.74 0.80
CA GLN A 126 18.57 -14.17 0.75
C GLN A 126 19.17 -14.56 -0.59
N THR A 127 20.14 -15.47 -0.55
CA THR A 127 20.73 -16.16 -1.70
C THR A 127 20.80 -17.64 -1.40
N TYR A 128 20.36 -18.48 -2.34
CA TYR A 128 20.43 -19.93 -2.17
C TYR A 128 20.72 -20.63 -3.50
N ASN A 129 21.64 -21.59 -3.47
CA ASN A 129 21.88 -22.51 -4.58
C ASN A 129 21.13 -23.81 -4.30
N PHE A 130 20.10 -24.09 -5.08
CA PHE A 130 19.26 -25.27 -4.87
C PHE A 130 19.88 -26.57 -5.40
N ALA A 131 20.98 -26.51 -6.15
CA ALA A 131 21.76 -27.62 -6.74
C ALA A 131 20.93 -28.72 -7.42
N ASN A 132 21.18 -28.97 -8.71
CA ASN A 132 20.38 -29.88 -9.56
C ASN A 132 18.93 -29.41 -9.74
N THR A 133 18.67 -28.10 -9.66
CA THR A 133 17.41 -27.55 -10.14
C THR A 133 17.36 -27.72 -11.66
N HIS A 134 16.49 -28.62 -12.12
CA HIS A 134 16.25 -28.87 -13.54
C HIS A 134 15.21 -27.91 -14.12
N TYR A 135 15.15 -26.66 -13.61
CA TYR A 135 14.27 -25.63 -14.13
C TYR A 135 14.76 -25.20 -15.51
N ASN A 136 14.00 -25.56 -16.54
CA ASN A 136 14.28 -25.15 -17.93
C ASN A 136 12.97 -25.01 -18.73
N PRO A 137 12.15 -23.99 -18.41
CA PRO A 137 10.91 -23.71 -19.11
C PRO A 137 11.19 -23.11 -20.50
N LEU A 138 11.22 -23.94 -21.55
CA LEU A 138 11.20 -23.46 -22.95
C LEU A 138 10.32 -24.32 -23.86
N LYS A 139 9.59 -25.30 -23.32
CA LYS A 139 8.75 -26.19 -24.12
C LYS A 139 7.40 -26.45 -23.43
N PRO A 140 6.31 -25.79 -23.84
CA PRO A 140 4.99 -26.33 -23.58
C PRO A 140 4.83 -27.59 -24.44
N GLN A 141 4.66 -28.74 -23.80
CA GLN A 141 4.16 -29.91 -24.51
C GLN A 141 2.66 -29.69 -24.70
N THR A 142 2.23 -29.45 -25.94
CA THR A 142 0.82 -29.25 -26.37
C THR A 142 0.20 -27.89 -25.95
N PRO A 143 -0.95 -27.43 -26.51
CA PRO A 143 -1.44 -26.09 -26.25
C PRO A 143 -1.94 -26.02 -24.80
N ALA A 144 -1.03 -25.67 -23.91
CA ALA A 144 -1.33 -25.52 -22.50
C ALA A 144 -2.25 -24.30 -22.36
N THR A 145 -3.53 -24.58 -22.14
CA THR A 145 -4.43 -23.64 -21.45
C THR A 145 -4.10 -23.57 -19.94
N SER A 146 -2.96 -24.13 -19.53
CA SER A 146 -2.43 -24.17 -18.17
C SER A 146 -1.13 -23.34 -18.10
N ASN A 147 -0.74 -22.91 -16.90
CA ASN A 147 0.28 -21.88 -16.63
C ASN A 147 -0.03 -20.42 -17.04
N ILE A 148 -1.28 -20.00 -16.97
CA ILE A 148 -1.56 -18.56 -17.06
C ILE A 148 -0.86 -17.82 -15.92
N LEU A 149 -0.31 -16.63 -16.22
CA LEU A 149 0.29 -15.79 -15.19
C LEU A 149 -0.84 -15.11 -14.44
N ARG A 150 -0.94 -15.37 -13.13
CA ARG A 150 -1.97 -14.81 -12.27
C ARG A 150 -1.38 -13.88 -11.22
N LEU A 151 -2.11 -12.81 -10.96
CA LEU A 151 -1.82 -11.82 -9.93
C LEU A 151 -2.94 -11.82 -8.87
N GLY A 152 -2.55 -11.84 -7.60
CA GLY A 152 -3.44 -11.55 -6.47
C GLY A 152 -4.31 -12.69 -5.95
N ALA A 153 -4.30 -13.90 -6.53
CA ALA A 153 -5.01 -15.04 -5.95
C ALA A 153 -4.47 -16.40 -6.41
N LEU A 154 -4.71 -17.44 -5.62
CA LEU A 154 -4.58 -18.83 -6.05
C LEU A 154 -5.91 -19.32 -6.61
N VAL A 155 -5.98 -19.66 -7.90
CA VAL A 155 -7.19 -20.26 -8.48
C VAL A 155 -6.92 -21.71 -8.87
N LYS A 156 -7.87 -22.58 -8.55
CA LYS A 156 -7.86 -23.99 -8.98
C LYS A 156 -9.11 -24.28 -9.78
N LYS A 157 -9.01 -25.14 -10.78
CA LYS A 157 -10.21 -25.67 -11.45
C LYS A 157 -10.83 -26.80 -10.64
N SER A 158 -12.14 -26.74 -10.44
CA SER A 158 -12.94 -27.86 -9.95
C SER A 158 -13.08 -28.95 -11.02
N LYS A 159 -13.60 -30.12 -10.63
CA LYS A 159 -13.85 -31.24 -11.55
C LYS A 159 -14.83 -30.89 -12.68
N ASP A 160 -15.76 -29.97 -12.44
CA ASP A 160 -16.72 -29.45 -13.42
C ASP A 160 -16.20 -28.21 -14.19
N GLY A 161 -14.91 -27.88 -14.07
CA GLY A 161 -14.25 -26.84 -14.85
C GLY A 161 -14.47 -25.41 -14.35
N LYS A 162 -15.07 -25.22 -13.18
CA LYS A 162 -15.26 -23.90 -12.55
C LYS A 162 -13.99 -23.44 -11.85
N ASN A 163 -13.76 -22.13 -11.86
CA ASN A 163 -12.68 -21.51 -11.10
C ASN A 163 -13.06 -21.44 -9.62
N LEU A 164 -12.22 -22.02 -8.77
CA LEU A 164 -12.28 -21.92 -7.31
C LEU A 164 -11.14 -21.00 -6.87
N VAL A 165 -11.50 -19.80 -6.41
CA VAL A 165 -10.55 -18.80 -5.94
C VAL A 165 -10.27 -19.03 -4.46
N PHE A 166 -8.99 -19.11 -4.12
CA PHE A 166 -8.45 -19.29 -2.78
C PHE A 166 -7.32 -18.28 -2.57
N CYS A 167 -6.97 -18.05 -1.30
CA CYS A 167 -5.76 -17.32 -0.94
C CYS A 167 -5.66 -15.97 -1.68
N GLU A 168 -6.66 -15.13 -1.47
CA GLU A 168 -6.86 -13.86 -2.16
C GLU A 168 -6.11 -12.70 -1.49
N PHE A 169 -5.60 -11.81 -2.33
CA PHE A 169 -4.89 -10.62 -1.91
C PHE A 169 -5.87 -9.49 -1.58
N ASN A 170 -5.61 -8.80 -0.47
CA ASN A 170 -6.33 -7.57 -0.11
C ASN A 170 -5.31 -6.43 -0.04
N GLY A 171 -5.34 -5.56 -1.05
CA GLY A 171 -4.37 -4.50 -1.19
C GLY A 171 -4.26 -3.92 -2.59
N TYR A 172 -3.11 -3.33 -2.86
CA TYR A 172 -2.75 -2.77 -4.15
C TYR A 172 -1.45 -3.40 -4.65
N MET A 173 -1.33 -3.50 -5.96
CA MET A 173 -0.08 -3.82 -6.64
C MET A 173 0.20 -2.74 -7.67
N ASP A 174 1.46 -2.55 -8.02
CA ASP A 174 1.84 -1.70 -9.14
C ASP A 174 3.21 -2.11 -9.69
N GLU A 175 3.57 -1.57 -10.86
CA GLU A 175 4.89 -1.75 -11.46
C GLU A 175 5.32 -3.22 -11.56
N VAL A 176 4.39 -4.10 -11.94
CA VAL A 176 4.65 -5.55 -12.06
C VAL A 176 5.51 -5.78 -13.29
N ARG A 177 6.69 -6.38 -13.10
CA ARG A 177 7.69 -6.58 -14.16
C ARG A 177 8.19 -8.01 -14.14
N ILE A 178 8.43 -8.53 -15.34
CA ILE A 178 9.13 -9.80 -15.55
C ILE A 178 10.24 -9.53 -16.56
N TRP A 179 11.44 -10.02 -16.25
CA TRP A 179 12.61 -9.95 -17.09
C TRP A 179 13.13 -11.34 -17.42
N ASP A 180 13.67 -11.55 -18.62
CA ASP A 180 14.34 -12.79 -19.05
C ASP A 180 15.85 -12.82 -18.72
N VAL A 181 16.27 -11.98 -17.78
CA VAL A 181 17.63 -11.87 -17.29
C VAL A 181 17.63 -11.84 -15.75
N VAL A 182 18.73 -12.31 -15.17
CA VAL A 182 19.01 -12.18 -13.74
C VAL A 182 19.54 -10.77 -13.49
N ARG A 183 18.68 -9.88 -12.99
CA ARG A 183 19.07 -8.51 -12.67
C ARG A 183 19.89 -8.49 -11.39
N THR A 184 20.93 -7.65 -11.37
CA THR A 184 21.73 -7.43 -10.17
C THR A 184 20.98 -6.56 -9.16
N GLN A 185 21.42 -6.57 -7.90
CA GLN A 185 20.88 -5.67 -6.87
C GLN A 185 20.90 -4.20 -7.33
N GLN A 186 22.02 -3.77 -7.92
CA GLN A 186 22.18 -2.41 -8.43
C GLN A 186 21.16 -2.09 -9.52
N GLN A 187 20.97 -3.00 -10.49
CA GLN A 187 19.99 -2.78 -11.57
C GLN A 187 18.56 -2.67 -11.02
N ILE A 188 18.20 -3.50 -10.04
CA ILE A 188 16.89 -3.42 -9.36
C ILE A 188 16.76 -2.04 -8.70
N GLN A 189 17.72 -1.65 -7.86
CA GLN A 189 17.73 -0.36 -7.15
C GLN A 189 17.66 0.85 -8.09
N GLU A 190 18.35 0.81 -9.23
CA GLU A 190 18.35 1.90 -10.23
C GLU A 190 16.95 2.16 -10.82
N THR A 191 16.12 1.12 -10.95
CA THR A 191 14.81 1.18 -11.62
C THR A 191 13.61 1.05 -10.69
N ILE A 192 13.83 0.85 -9.39
CA ILE A 192 12.79 0.53 -8.40
C ILE A 192 11.72 1.62 -8.27
N ASN A 193 12.10 2.90 -8.41
CA ASN A 193 11.20 4.06 -8.34
C ASN A 193 10.99 4.73 -9.71
N GLN A 194 11.32 4.05 -10.81
CA GLN A 194 11.18 4.60 -12.15
C GLN A 194 9.98 3.97 -12.86
N GLU A 195 9.15 4.79 -13.50
CA GLU A 195 8.22 4.29 -14.52
C GLU A 195 9.04 3.96 -15.77
N LEU A 196 8.97 2.69 -16.20
CA LEU A 196 9.70 2.23 -17.37
C LEU A 196 8.91 2.51 -18.66
N THR A 197 9.59 2.44 -19.80
CA THR A 197 8.97 2.67 -21.10
C THR A 197 8.29 1.41 -21.66
N GLY A 198 8.63 0.23 -21.14
CA GLY A 198 8.24 -1.07 -21.67
C GLY A 198 9.14 -1.58 -22.79
N LYS A 199 10.12 -0.78 -23.23
CA LYS A 199 11.04 -1.10 -24.34
C LYS A 199 12.44 -1.48 -23.87
N GLU A 200 12.62 -1.64 -22.56
CA GLU A 200 13.89 -2.02 -21.97
C GLU A 200 14.34 -3.39 -22.49
N PRO A 201 15.63 -3.57 -22.82
CA PRO A 201 16.14 -4.88 -23.18
C PRO A 201 15.81 -5.90 -22.09
N ASN A 202 15.48 -7.13 -22.48
CA ASN A 202 15.17 -8.24 -21.58
C ASN A 202 13.89 -8.09 -20.74
N LEU A 203 13.13 -7.00 -20.87
CA LEU A 203 11.81 -6.87 -20.25
C LEU A 203 10.77 -7.68 -21.04
N VAL A 204 10.18 -8.70 -20.42
CA VAL A 204 9.23 -9.61 -21.08
C VAL A 204 7.78 -9.32 -20.77
N GLY A 205 7.48 -8.75 -19.60
CA GLY A 205 6.14 -8.29 -19.25
C GLY A 205 6.21 -7.08 -18.33
N TYR A 206 5.33 -6.12 -18.53
CA TYR A 206 5.26 -4.92 -17.70
C TYR A 206 3.84 -4.38 -17.61
N TRP A 207 3.31 -4.34 -16.39
CA TRP A 207 1.94 -3.91 -16.09
C TRP A 207 1.93 -2.89 -14.97
N ARG A 208 1.21 -1.80 -15.19
CA ARG A 208 0.93 -0.78 -14.19
C ARG A 208 -0.55 -0.76 -13.88
N PHE A 209 -0.89 -1.03 -12.63
CA PHE A 209 -2.29 -1.03 -12.19
C PHE A 209 -2.84 0.37 -11.99
N SER A 210 -1.99 1.40 -12.18
CA SER A 210 -2.35 2.81 -12.27
C SER A 210 -2.82 3.21 -13.68
N ASN A 211 -2.76 2.28 -14.65
CA ASN A 211 -3.12 2.51 -16.05
C ASN A 211 -4.14 1.48 -16.55
N LEU A 212 -5.34 1.45 -15.98
CA LEU A 212 -6.38 0.51 -16.39
C LEU A 212 -7.19 1.01 -17.59
N SER A 213 -7.65 0.08 -18.43
CA SER A 213 -8.61 0.35 -19.52
C SER A 213 -9.60 -0.80 -19.63
N ASP A 214 -10.90 -0.54 -19.50
CA ASP A 214 -11.99 -1.52 -19.72
C ASP A 214 -11.75 -2.90 -19.07
N ASN A 215 -11.48 -2.91 -17.75
CA ASN A 215 -11.12 -4.10 -16.96
C ASN A 215 -9.83 -4.82 -17.39
N LYS A 216 -8.98 -4.18 -18.18
CA LYS A 216 -7.66 -4.69 -18.52
C LYS A 216 -6.57 -3.89 -17.82
N VAL A 217 -5.47 -4.58 -17.55
CA VAL A 217 -4.18 -4.00 -17.25
C VAL A 217 -3.34 -4.11 -18.53
N PRO A 218 -3.14 -3.02 -19.28
CA PRO A 218 -2.41 -3.04 -20.53
C PRO A 218 -0.98 -3.54 -20.34
N ASP A 219 -0.50 -4.35 -21.28
CA ASP A 219 0.90 -4.73 -21.39
C ASP A 219 1.70 -3.59 -22.04
N LEU A 220 2.54 -2.95 -21.24
CA LEU A 220 3.34 -1.81 -21.68
C LEU A 220 4.54 -2.21 -22.55
N THR A 221 4.86 -3.51 -22.64
CA THR A 221 5.88 -4.00 -23.58
C THR A 221 5.37 -4.10 -25.01
N GLY A 222 4.04 -4.01 -25.22
CA GLY A 222 3.42 -4.13 -26.54
C GLY A 222 3.47 -5.54 -27.13
N LYS A 223 3.70 -6.58 -26.30
CA LYS A 223 3.78 -7.98 -26.70
C LYS A 223 2.41 -8.67 -26.69
N GLY A 224 1.33 -7.93 -26.44
CA GLY A 224 -0.03 -8.46 -26.41
C GLY A 224 -0.26 -9.37 -25.21
N LEU A 225 0.31 -8.99 -24.06
CA LEU A 225 0.17 -9.67 -22.78
C LEU A 225 -0.80 -8.93 -21.84
N ASP A 226 -1.84 -8.27 -22.39
CA ASP A 226 -2.79 -7.52 -21.57
C ASP A 226 -3.41 -8.43 -20.49
N GLY A 227 -3.33 -8.00 -19.24
CA GLY A 227 -3.98 -8.68 -18.12
C GLY A 227 -5.47 -8.40 -18.14
N ILE A 228 -6.28 -9.41 -17.84
CA ILE A 228 -7.72 -9.29 -17.66
C ILE A 228 -8.00 -9.30 -16.16
N ILE A 229 -8.70 -8.29 -15.65
CA ILE A 229 -9.15 -8.24 -14.26
C ILE A 229 -10.45 -9.04 -14.13
N ILE A 230 -10.44 -10.03 -13.24
CA ILE A 230 -11.62 -10.75 -12.80
C ILE A 230 -12.00 -10.19 -11.43
N LYS A 231 -13.25 -9.75 -11.31
CA LYS A 231 -13.83 -9.27 -10.06
C LYS A 231 -14.96 -10.17 -9.61
N ASN A 232 -15.15 -10.28 -8.30
CA ASN A 232 -16.38 -10.84 -7.74
C ASN A 232 -17.11 -9.69 -7.04
N ASP A 233 -18.07 -9.06 -7.73
CA ASP A 233 -18.73 -7.78 -7.41
C ASP A 233 -19.56 -7.73 -6.10
N ASN A 234 -19.21 -8.50 -5.05
CA ASN A 234 -19.74 -8.25 -3.71
C ASN A 234 -18.89 -7.15 -3.05
N PRO A 235 -19.46 -5.96 -2.76
CA PRO A 235 -18.68 -4.86 -2.20
C PRO A 235 -18.18 -5.21 -0.79
N VAL A 236 -16.86 -5.30 -0.62
CA VAL A 236 -16.24 -5.30 0.71
C VAL A 236 -16.28 -3.88 1.27
N THR A 237 -16.68 -3.73 2.54
CA THR A 237 -16.73 -2.42 3.22
C THR A 237 -15.35 -1.74 3.13
N PRO A 238 -15.24 -0.55 2.53
CA PRO A 238 -13.97 0.17 2.47
C PRO A 238 -13.44 0.47 3.88
N ILE A 239 -12.12 0.38 4.09
CA ILE A 239 -11.51 1.07 5.24
C ILE A 239 -11.87 2.55 5.11
N PRO A 240 -12.32 3.24 6.17
CA PRO A 240 -12.68 4.65 6.05
C PRO A 240 -11.45 5.47 5.67
N LYS A 241 -11.35 5.84 4.38
CA LYS A 241 -10.36 6.83 3.90
C LYS A 241 -10.62 8.21 4.49
N THR A 242 -11.82 8.43 5.03
CA THR A 242 -12.24 9.70 5.63
C THR A 242 -12.79 9.44 7.03
N GLN A 243 -12.29 10.19 8.00
CA GLN A 243 -12.82 10.25 9.35
C GLN A 243 -13.39 11.64 9.59
N THR A 244 -14.55 11.72 10.22
CA THR A 244 -15.16 12.98 10.63
C THR A 244 -15.54 12.90 12.09
N PHE A 245 -15.14 13.90 12.85
CA PHE A 245 -15.35 13.96 14.30
C PHE A 245 -15.41 15.42 14.75
N GLU A 246 -15.97 15.63 15.93
CA GLU A 246 -16.15 16.97 16.47
C GLU A 246 -14.94 17.41 17.28
N ALA A 247 -14.59 18.69 17.16
CA ALA A 247 -13.61 19.32 18.03
C ALA A 247 -14.13 19.38 19.47
N ASP A 248 -13.24 19.18 20.44
CA ASP A 248 -13.54 19.43 21.85
C ASP A 248 -13.24 20.89 22.19
N LEU A 249 -14.25 21.73 22.03
CA LEU A 249 -14.16 23.19 22.23
C LEU A 249 -13.88 23.56 23.69
N CYS A 250 -14.15 22.65 24.63
CA CYS A 250 -14.01 22.88 26.06
C CYS A 250 -12.75 22.26 26.66
N SER A 251 -11.84 21.76 25.83
CA SER A 251 -10.64 21.07 26.28
C SER A 251 -9.37 21.75 25.78
N GLN A 252 -8.49 22.06 26.73
CA GLN A 252 -7.13 22.47 26.42
C GLN A 252 -6.34 21.35 25.70
N ALA A 253 -6.70 20.08 25.88
CA ALA A 253 -6.00 18.97 25.23
C ALA A 253 -6.42 18.76 23.77
N GLY A 254 -7.63 19.21 23.42
CA GLY A 254 -8.22 18.97 22.11
C GLY A 254 -8.62 17.51 21.88
N VAL A 255 -8.82 17.16 20.61
CA VAL A 255 -9.14 15.79 20.16
C VAL A 255 -7.97 15.23 19.36
N ASN A 256 -7.49 14.06 19.77
CA ASN A 256 -6.39 13.39 19.09
C ASN A 256 -6.86 12.72 17.79
N PHE A 257 -5.98 12.78 16.80
CA PHE A 257 -6.02 11.98 15.59
C PHE A 257 -4.65 11.33 15.41
N THR A 258 -4.65 10.01 15.32
CA THR A 258 -3.42 9.23 15.10
C THR A 258 -3.42 8.70 13.68
N ASN A 259 -2.29 8.85 12.99
CA ASN A 259 -2.05 8.09 11.79
C ASN A 259 -1.96 6.60 12.13
N THR A 260 -3.04 5.86 11.87
CA THR A 260 -3.12 4.40 12.10
C THR A 260 -2.54 3.59 10.95
N PHE A 261 -2.12 4.24 9.85
CA PHE A 261 -1.38 3.58 8.78
C PHE A 261 0.05 3.32 9.26
N ALA A 262 0.62 2.17 8.87
CA ALA A 262 2.00 1.82 9.23
C ALA A 262 3.05 2.50 8.33
N GLN A 263 2.62 3.42 7.45
CA GLN A 263 3.47 4.26 6.63
C GLN A 263 3.17 5.75 6.84
N GLU A 264 4.04 6.58 6.30
CA GLU A 264 3.78 8.01 6.15
C GLU A 264 2.61 8.22 5.17
N VAL A 265 1.59 8.97 5.61
CA VAL A 265 0.37 9.25 4.82
C VAL A 265 0.12 10.75 4.78
N SER A 266 -0.20 11.24 3.58
CA SER A 266 -0.71 12.61 3.40
C SER A 266 -2.19 12.63 3.75
N PHE A 267 -2.61 13.52 4.64
CA PHE A 267 -4.00 13.74 4.99
C PHE A 267 -4.44 15.11 4.51
N LYS A 268 -5.54 15.17 3.75
CA LYS A 268 -6.31 16.40 3.60
C LYS A 268 -7.14 16.60 4.85
N ILE A 269 -7.03 17.78 5.44
CA ILE A 269 -7.69 18.10 6.70
C ILE A 269 -8.45 19.40 6.52
N SER A 270 -9.75 19.36 6.81
CA SER A 270 -10.62 20.54 6.77
C SER A 270 -11.48 20.59 8.02
N ALA A 271 -11.97 21.79 8.34
CA ALA A 271 -12.91 22.01 9.43
C ALA A 271 -14.07 22.88 8.94
N SER A 272 -15.26 22.66 9.50
CA SER A 272 -16.47 23.42 9.21
C SER A 272 -17.32 23.58 10.47
N GLY A 273 -18.24 24.54 10.45
CA GLY A 273 -19.07 24.87 11.61
C GLY A 273 -18.67 26.18 12.25
N THR A 274 -19.28 26.47 13.38
CA THR A 274 -19.11 27.72 14.11
C THR A 274 -19.13 27.49 15.62
N TRP A 275 -18.46 28.37 16.35
CA TRP A 275 -18.40 28.31 17.80
C TRP A 275 -18.28 29.71 18.38
N LYS A 276 -18.53 29.85 19.68
CA LYS A 276 -18.38 31.12 20.40
C LYS A 276 -17.80 30.91 21.81
N PRO A 277 -16.84 31.75 22.25
CA PRO A 277 -16.55 31.95 23.67
C PRO A 277 -17.65 32.79 24.33
N ALA A 278 -17.86 32.71 25.65
CA ALA A 278 -19.07 33.29 26.25
C ALA A 278 -19.17 34.83 26.15
N SER A 279 -18.03 35.51 26.05
CA SER A 279 -17.98 36.98 26.01
C SER A 279 -17.89 37.55 24.59
N TRP A 280 -17.80 36.70 23.55
CA TRP A 280 -17.47 37.13 22.19
C TRP A 280 -18.46 36.61 21.15
N GLY A 281 -18.37 37.15 19.93
CA GLY A 281 -19.22 36.77 18.81
C GLY A 281 -18.96 35.35 18.30
N GLU A 282 -19.79 34.93 17.35
CA GLU A 282 -19.60 33.67 16.64
C GLU A 282 -18.35 33.71 15.77
N LEU A 283 -17.57 32.62 15.80
CA LEU A 283 -16.30 32.44 15.12
C LEU A 283 -16.35 31.18 14.25
N THR A 284 -15.54 31.19 13.19
CA THR A 284 -15.27 30.01 12.35
C THR A 284 -13.98 29.33 12.83
N PRO A 285 -13.60 28.16 12.29
CA PRO A 285 -12.31 27.53 12.56
C PRO A 285 -11.09 28.44 12.27
N GLY A 286 -11.25 29.49 11.47
CA GLY A 286 -10.21 30.49 11.21
C GLY A 286 -9.94 31.47 12.36
N GLY A 287 -10.78 31.49 13.41
CA GLY A 287 -10.56 32.34 14.58
C GLY A 287 -10.68 33.84 14.33
N TRP A 288 -9.95 34.63 15.12
CA TRP A 288 -9.96 36.09 15.11
C TRP A 288 -8.54 36.67 14.96
N PRO A 289 -8.13 37.04 13.74
CA PRO A 289 -6.85 37.70 13.50
C PRO A 289 -6.78 39.08 14.16
N GLY A 290 -5.67 39.38 14.84
CA GLY A 290 -5.44 40.69 15.45
C GLY A 290 -6.22 40.96 16.75
N PHE A 291 -6.64 39.91 17.45
CA PHE A 291 -7.31 40.04 18.74
C PHE A 291 -6.41 40.75 19.78
N GLU A 292 -7.00 41.67 20.55
CA GLU A 292 -6.27 42.58 21.43
C GLU A 292 -5.51 41.87 22.57
N TYR A 293 -5.97 40.69 22.97
CA TYR A 293 -5.35 39.86 24.03
C TYR A 293 -4.57 38.66 23.47
N GLN A 294 -4.02 38.77 22.26
CA GLN A 294 -3.24 37.72 21.60
C GLN A 294 -2.14 37.09 22.50
N SER A 295 -1.49 37.90 23.35
CA SER A 295 -0.43 37.42 24.26
C SER A 295 -0.93 36.48 25.37
N GLN A 296 -2.24 36.43 25.60
CA GLN A 296 -2.87 35.59 26.63
C GLN A 296 -3.31 34.22 26.09
N MET A 297 -3.29 34.04 24.76
CA MET A 297 -3.69 32.79 24.13
C MET A 297 -2.74 31.64 24.49
N LYS A 298 -3.25 30.41 24.49
CA LYS A 298 -2.42 29.21 24.70
C LYS A 298 -1.26 29.13 23.68
N TYR A 299 -1.51 29.57 22.45
CA TYR A 299 -0.51 29.72 21.39
C TYR A 299 -0.45 31.19 20.96
N PRO A 300 0.36 32.04 21.63
CA PRO A 300 0.39 33.48 21.38
C PRO A 300 0.85 33.90 19.98
N ASN A 301 1.56 33.03 19.27
CA ASN A 301 2.07 33.29 17.92
C ASN A 301 1.12 32.82 16.80
N ASN A 302 -0.04 32.27 17.17
CA ASN A 302 -1.04 31.71 16.26
C ASN A 302 -2.36 32.46 16.39
N THR A 303 -3.20 32.41 15.37
CA THR A 303 -4.46 33.17 15.37
C THR A 303 -5.30 32.86 16.61
N SER A 304 -5.70 33.90 17.33
CA SER A 304 -6.57 33.78 18.50
C SER A 304 -7.86 33.05 18.12
N PHE A 305 -8.31 32.12 18.95
CA PHE A 305 -9.54 31.35 18.75
C PHE A 305 -9.57 30.49 17.47
N ALA A 306 -8.45 30.33 16.75
CA ALA A 306 -8.40 29.43 15.59
C ALA A 306 -8.35 27.97 16.05
N LEU A 307 -8.88 27.07 15.22
CA LEU A 307 -8.66 25.64 15.39
C LEU A 307 -7.26 25.29 14.86
N LEU A 308 -6.38 24.85 15.77
CA LEU A 308 -5.00 24.51 15.47
C LEU A 308 -4.80 23.00 15.38
N VAL A 309 -3.88 22.61 14.52
CA VAL A 309 -3.35 21.24 14.45
C VAL A 309 -2.00 21.22 15.11
N VAL A 310 -1.84 20.43 16.18
CA VAL A 310 -0.63 20.42 17.01
C VAL A 310 -0.07 19.02 17.10
N ASP A 311 1.22 18.86 16.86
CA ASP A 311 1.90 17.60 17.06
C ASP A 311 1.98 17.26 18.57
N VAL A 312 1.49 16.08 18.96
CA VAL A 312 1.35 15.74 20.39
C VAL A 312 2.71 15.53 21.06
N GLU A 313 3.71 15.03 20.34
CA GLU A 313 5.04 14.74 20.89
C GLU A 313 5.87 16.01 21.03
N THR A 314 6.00 16.78 19.95
CA THR A 314 6.86 17.96 19.85
C THR A 314 6.20 19.24 20.35
N LYS A 315 4.86 19.23 20.52
CA LYS A 315 4.04 20.42 20.88
C LYS A 315 4.11 21.55 19.85
N THR A 316 4.51 21.24 18.62
CA THR A 316 4.60 22.22 17.54
C THR A 316 3.26 22.39 16.83
N VAL A 317 2.90 23.62 16.48
CA VAL A 317 1.72 23.89 15.64
C VAL A 317 2.08 23.56 14.18
N LEU A 318 1.36 22.61 13.60
CA LEU A 318 1.55 22.14 12.22
C LEU A 318 0.67 22.90 11.22
N GLY A 319 -0.42 23.53 11.67
CA GLY A 319 -1.29 24.33 10.83
C GLY A 319 -2.47 24.96 11.57
N GLU A 320 -3.14 25.92 10.92
CA GLU A 320 -4.38 26.56 11.37
C GLU A 320 -5.50 26.24 10.37
N LEU A 321 -6.64 25.75 10.84
CA LEU A 321 -7.73 25.26 9.99
C LEU A 321 -8.71 26.35 9.55
N GLY A 322 -8.22 27.54 9.18
CA GLY A 322 -9.03 28.55 8.48
C GLY A 322 -9.40 28.13 7.05
N SER A 323 -8.68 27.16 6.49
CA SER A 323 -8.94 26.52 5.20
C SER A 323 -8.46 25.06 5.23
N GLU A 324 -8.76 24.27 4.19
CA GLU A 324 -8.19 22.93 4.03
C GLU A 324 -6.65 23.00 4.01
N ILE A 325 -6.01 22.10 4.76
CA ILE A 325 -4.55 21.90 4.75
C ILE A 325 -4.22 20.46 4.35
N THR A 326 -2.97 20.22 3.98
CA THR A 326 -2.44 18.86 3.80
C THR A 326 -1.26 18.63 4.73
N LEU A 327 -1.32 17.58 5.55
CA LEU A 327 -0.25 17.19 6.45
C LEU A 327 0.24 15.79 6.13
N VAL A 328 1.55 15.61 6.18
CA VAL A 328 2.20 14.32 6.03
C VAL A 328 2.50 13.80 7.44
N LEU A 329 1.86 12.71 7.83
CA LEU A 329 2.00 12.13 9.18
C LEU A 329 2.76 10.81 9.11
N LYS A 330 3.77 10.63 9.97
CA LYS A 330 4.51 9.39 10.16
C LYS A 330 3.63 8.30 10.78
N PRO A 331 4.02 7.01 10.67
CA PRO A 331 3.31 5.91 11.34
C PRO A 331 3.15 6.18 12.83
N SER A 332 1.94 6.00 13.37
CA SER A 332 1.62 6.23 14.78
C SER A 332 1.83 7.67 15.27
N GLN A 333 2.18 8.62 14.40
CA GLN A 333 2.24 10.03 14.76
C GLN A 333 0.84 10.50 15.14
N THR A 334 0.76 11.17 16.29
CA THR A 334 -0.50 11.69 16.81
C THR A 334 -0.45 13.21 16.77
N ILE A 335 -1.47 13.79 16.13
CA ILE A 335 -1.77 15.22 16.16
C ILE A 335 -3.01 15.43 17.02
N THR A 336 -3.17 16.63 17.57
CA THR A 336 -4.39 17.04 18.26
C THR A 336 -4.97 18.28 17.62
N PHE A 337 -6.30 18.35 17.59
CA PHE A 337 -7.08 19.49 17.15
C PHE A 337 -7.55 20.27 18.37
N VAL A 338 -7.06 21.48 18.53
CA VAL A 338 -7.31 22.30 19.73
C VAL A 338 -7.64 23.73 19.32
N VAL A 339 -8.66 24.31 19.97
CA VAL A 339 -8.98 25.72 19.81
C VAL A 339 -7.94 26.55 20.55
N ASN A 340 -7.41 27.59 19.91
CA ASN A 340 -6.46 28.51 20.53
C ASN A 340 -7.15 29.50 21.47
N ASP A 341 -7.52 29.04 22.65
CA ASP A 341 -8.17 29.87 23.67
C ASP A 341 -7.24 30.20 24.84
N VAL A 342 -7.69 31.10 25.71
CA VAL A 342 -7.01 31.53 26.93
C VAL A 342 -7.03 30.38 27.96
N PRO A 343 -5.87 29.79 28.29
CA PRO A 343 -5.81 28.74 29.30
C PRO A 343 -6.01 29.33 30.70
N ILE A 344 -6.25 28.46 31.69
CA ILE A 344 -6.27 28.85 33.10
C ILE A 344 -4.98 29.62 33.43
N SER A 345 -5.13 30.87 33.87
CA SER A 345 -4.05 31.69 34.42
C SER A 345 -4.44 32.20 35.81
N GLU A 346 -3.44 32.55 36.64
CA GLU A 346 -3.69 33.06 38.00
C GLU A 346 -4.63 34.27 37.96
N GLY A 347 -5.83 34.12 38.52
CA GLY A 347 -6.83 35.17 38.61
C GLY A 347 -7.91 35.20 37.50
N TYR A 348 -7.89 34.31 36.52
CA TYR A 348 -8.87 34.27 35.42
C TYR A 348 -9.60 32.91 35.31
N THR A 349 -10.81 32.94 34.76
CA THR A 349 -11.59 31.73 34.43
C THR A 349 -11.02 31.05 33.18
N ASP A 350 -11.07 29.71 33.17
CA ASP A 350 -10.67 28.87 32.02
C ASP A 350 -11.51 29.22 30.78
N GLY A 351 -10.91 29.87 29.77
CA GLY A 351 -11.60 30.32 28.56
C GLY A 351 -12.14 29.19 27.68
N TYR A 352 -11.82 27.94 28.02
CA TYR A 352 -12.37 26.77 27.34
C TYR A 352 -13.75 26.38 27.88
N LYS A 353 -14.03 26.58 29.17
CA LYS A 353 -15.20 25.98 29.85
C LYS A 353 -16.54 26.56 29.41
N ASP A 354 -16.51 27.73 28.82
CA ASP A 354 -17.67 28.53 28.45
C ASP A 354 -17.90 28.54 26.93
N ASN A 355 -17.08 27.80 26.19
CA ASN A 355 -17.20 27.63 24.76
C ASN A 355 -18.46 26.83 24.39
N THR A 356 -19.16 27.30 23.36
CA THR A 356 -20.37 26.66 22.83
C THR A 356 -20.35 26.65 21.31
N GLY A 357 -21.13 25.76 20.70
CA GLY A 357 -21.19 25.57 19.25
C GLY A 357 -20.59 24.23 18.85
N ASN A 358 -20.18 24.13 17.59
CA ASN A 358 -19.77 22.86 17.00
C ASN A 358 -18.81 23.09 15.81
N ILE A 359 -17.66 22.42 15.84
CA ILE A 359 -16.73 22.39 14.72
C ILE A 359 -16.49 20.93 14.33
N SER A 360 -16.89 20.59 13.11
CA SER A 360 -16.68 19.27 12.53
C SER A 360 -15.37 19.25 11.76
N ILE A 361 -14.51 18.28 12.07
CA ILE A 361 -13.19 18.08 11.47
C ILE A 361 -13.26 16.88 10.55
N THR A 362 -12.80 17.03 9.31
CA THR A 362 -12.70 15.95 8.34
C THR A 362 -11.25 15.69 7.98
N CYS A 363 -10.76 14.49 8.26
CA CYS A 363 -9.45 13.98 7.86
C CYS A 363 -9.61 12.92 6.77
N THR A 364 -9.13 13.20 5.56
CA THR A 364 -9.13 12.27 4.43
C THR A 364 -7.71 11.83 4.10
N ALA A 365 -7.43 10.54 4.27
CA ALA A 365 -6.19 9.92 3.85
C ALA A 365 -6.08 9.94 2.32
N LEU A 366 -5.01 10.56 1.82
CA LEU A 366 -4.62 10.52 0.41
C LEU A 366 -3.83 9.24 0.13
N ILE A 367 -4.54 8.12 0.21
CA ILE A 367 -4.06 6.82 -0.24
C ILE A 367 -4.78 6.45 -1.55
N PRO A 368 -4.06 5.90 -2.54
CA PRO A 368 -4.60 5.53 -3.86
C PRO A 368 -5.94 4.80 -3.80
#